data_AF-A0A318HNM0-F1
#
_entry.id   AF-A0A318HNM0-F1
#
_cell.length_a   1.000
_cell.length_b   1.000
_cell.length_c   1.000
_cell.angle_alpha   90.00
_cell.angle_beta   90.00
_cell.angle_gamma   90.00
#
_symmetry.space_group_name_H-M   'P 1'
#
loop_
_entity.id
_entity.type
_entity.pdbx_description
1 polymer ?
#
loop_
_entity_poly.entity_id
_entity_poly.type
_entity_poly.pdbx_seq_one_letter_code
_entity_poly.pdbx_strand_id
1 'polypeptide(L)'
;MKIKILLFTIMIQLSNMETVAQKITYIHFLHGPLLGNKENDYVAIGMNSKSKDIIFYEAGKKRRRKPQNHYSRYFYTLEKDTLISYSRSSYDISVKDEKGENKYGRLPLDYMLHVEFADGTNRNFLKCPLYPIGNKNLHGRDLYWNNLRMILKYCFPRTK
;
A
#
# COMPACT_ATOMS: atom_id res chain seq x y z
N MET A 1 -9.09 36.03 31.07
CA MET A 1 -9.79 35.64 29.82
C MET A 1 -8.85 35.24 28.68
N LYS A 2 -7.76 35.99 28.43
CA LYS A 2 -6.78 35.71 27.36
C LYS A 2 -6.15 34.30 27.41
N ILE A 3 -5.79 33.81 28.60
CA ILE A 3 -5.18 32.47 28.78
C ILE A 3 -6.19 31.34 28.47
N LYS A 4 -7.47 31.51 28.83
CA LYS A 4 -8.52 30.52 28.56
C LYS A 4 -8.80 30.39 27.06
N ILE A 5 -8.80 31.51 26.34
CA ILE A 5 -8.94 31.53 24.87
C ILE A 5 -7.73 30.85 24.22
N LEU A 6 -6.51 31.15 24.67
CA LEU A 6 -5.29 30.53 24.14
C LEU A 6 -5.28 29.00 24.32
N LEU A 7 -5.65 28.49 25.50
CA LEU A 7 -5.78 27.05 25.77
C LEU A 7 -6.83 26.40 24.87
N PHE A 8 -7.96 27.06 24.66
CA PHE A 8 -9.02 26.56 23.79
C PHE A 8 -8.58 26.49 22.33
N THR A 9 -7.85 27.51 21.84
CA THR A 9 -7.28 27.52 20.48
C THR A 9 -6.22 26.43 20.29
N ILE A 10 -5.37 26.19 21.30
CA ILE A 10 -4.36 25.11 21.26
C ILE A 10 -5.04 23.74 21.25
N MET A 11 -6.08 23.53 22.08
CA MET A 11 -6.82 22.27 22.10
C MET A 11 -7.55 21.99 20.79
N ILE A 12 -8.12 23.02 20.13
CA ILE A 12 -8.72 22.92 18.79
C ILE A 12 -7.66 22.60 17.73
N GLN A 13 -6.50 23.23 17.81
CA GLN A 13 -5.40 22.93 16.89
C GLN A 13 -4.87 21.50 17.10
N LEU A 14 -4.77 21.03 18.34
CA LEU A 14 -4.38 19.65 18.66
C LEU A 14 -5.43 18.62 18.24
N SER A 15 -6.72 18.90 18.40
CA SER A 15 -7.79 18.01 17.93
C SER A 15 -7.87 17.98 16.40
N ASN A 16 -7.61 19.11 15.73
CA ASN A 16 -7.47 19.15 14.28
C ASN A 16 -6.14 18.56 13.79
N MET A 17 -5.15 18.37 14.69
CA MET A 17 -3.95 17.61 14.39
C MET A 17 -4.18 16.10 14.42
N GLU A 18 -5.22 15.58 15.09
CA GLU A 18 -5.65 14.18 14.92
C GLU A 18 -6.21 13.92 13.51
N THR A 19 -6.64 14.98 12.81
CA THR A 19 -6.94 14.97 11.36
C THR A 19 -5.74 15.35 10.47
N VAL A 20 -4.51 15.41 11.02
CA VAL A 20 -3.31 15.46 10.17
C VAL A 20 -3.17 14.11 9.50
N ALA A 21 -3.09 14.14 8.16
CA ALA A 21 -2.80 12.99 7.31
C ALA A 21 -1.90 11.96 7.99
N GLN A 22 -2.52 10.88 8.46
CA GLN A 22 -1.85 9.87 9.26
C GLN A 22 -0.87 9.11 8.37
N LYS A 23 0.42 9.36 8.58
CA LYS A 23 1.52 8.78 7.78
C LYS A 23 1.73 7.31 8.09
N ILE A 24 2.24 6.60 7.10
CA ILE A 24 2.53 5.17 7.20
C ILE A 24 3.99 4.96 7.58
N THR A 25 4.22 4.10 8.57
CA THR A 25 5.56 3.75 9.06
C THR A 25 6.03 2.40 8.55
N TYR A 26 5.10 1.49 8.26
CA TYR A 26 5.40 0.16 7.74
C TYR A 26 4.29 -0.35 6.82
N ILE A 27 4.70 -1.03 5.75
CA ILE A 27 3.79 -1.76 4.88
C ILE A 27 4.33 -3.17 4.65
N HIS A 28 3.46 -4.15 4.78
CA HIS A 28 3.74 -5.54 4.50
C HIS A 28 2.65 -6.12 3.60
N PHE A 29 3.05 -6.45 2.37
CA PHE A 29 2.24 -7.18 1.41
C PHE A 29 2.38 -8.66 1.73
N LEU A 30 1.28 -9.35 1.91
CA LEU A 30 1.24 -10.80 2.05
C LEU A 30 0.23 -11.37 1.06
N HIS A 31 0.71 -12.17 0.12
CA HIS A 31 -0.12 -12.89 -0.82
C HIS A 31 0.10 -14.38 -0.69
N GLY A 32 -0.99 -15.13 -0.61
CA GLY A 32 -1.04 -16.56 -0.41
C GLY A 32 -2.36 -16.93 0.27
N PRO A 33 -2.69 -18.24 0.36
CA PRO A 33 -3.88 -18.68 1.09
C PRO A 33 -3.88 -18.13 2.53
N LEU A 34 -4.96 -17.44 2.92
CA LEU A 34 -5.12 -16.86 4.27
C LEU A 34 -5.04 -17.91 5.39
N LEU A 35 -5.37 -19.16 5.05
CA LEU A 35 -5.28 -20.36 5.88
C LEU A 35 -4.20 -21.34 5.37
N GLY A 36 -3.13 -20.81 4.78
CA GLY A 36 -2.03 -21.61 4.27
C GLY A 36 -1.18 -22.16 5.40
N ASN A 37 -1.15 -23.50 5.52
CA ASN A 37 -0.17 -24.21 6.34
C ASN A 37 1.23 -23.68 6.03
N LYS A 38 1.98 -23.39 7.09
CA LYS A 38 3.31 -22.77 7.01
C LYS A 38 4.14 -23.44 5.90
N GLU A 39 4.75 -22.59 5.06
CA GLU A 39 5.95 -22.82 4.25
C GLU A 39 5.85 -22.86 2.72
N ASN A 40 4.72 -23.12 2.05
CA ASN A 40 4.82 -23.48 0.62
C ASN A 40 4.38 -22.46 -0.44
N ASP A 41 3.44 -21.53 -0.19
CA ASP A 41 2.92 -20.68 -1.28
C ASP A 41 2.62 -19.24 -0.85
N TYR A 42 3.56 -18.57 -0.17
CA TYR A 42 3.40 -17.14 0.13
C TYR A 42 4.53 -16.28 -0.40
N VAL A 43 4.14 -15.10 -0.90
CA VAL A 43 5.05 -14.06 -1.35
C VAL A 43 4.76 -12.80 -0.55
N ALA A 44 5.82 -12.16 -0.08
CA ALA A 44 5.70 -10.97 0.73
C ALA A 44 6.71 -9.88 0.37
N ILE A 45 6.27 -8.63 0.53
CA ILE A 45 7.12 -7.44 0.39
C ILE A 45 6.96 -6.59 1.64
N GLY A 46 8.05 -6.34 2.36
CA GLY A 46 8.09 -5.46 3.53
C GLY A 46 8.84 -4.18 3.24
N MET A 47 8.27 -3.03 3.60
CA MET A 47 8.88 -1.72 3.50
C MET A 47 8.66 -0.96 4.81
N ASN A 48 9.75 -0.49 5.43
CA ASN A 48 9.72 0.21 6.72
C ASN A 48 10.35 1.59 6.55
N SER A 49 9.74 2.63 7.12
CA SER A 49 10.23 4.01 7.06
C SER A 49 11.68 4.15 7.54
N LYS A 50 12.07 3.35 8.55
CA LYS A 50 13.40 3.36 9.16
C LYS A 50 14.42 2.48 8.44
N SER A 51 13.98 1.69 7.46
CA SER A 51 14.85 0.78 6.70
C SER A 51 15.46 1.46 5.48
N LYS A 52 16.69 1.07 5.15
CA LYS A 52 17.34 1.43 3.87
C LYS A 52 16.94 0.48 2.74
N ASP A 53 16.34 -0.66 3.08
CA ASP A 53 16.01 -1.73 2.15
C ASP A 53 14.52 -2.10 2.20
N ILE A 54 13.98 -2.41 1.02
CA ILE A 54 12.73 -3.14 0.83
C ILE A 54 13.07 -4.64 0.85
N ILE A 55 12.36 -5.40 1.68
CA ILE A 55 12.59 -6.83 1.87
C ILE A 55 11.57 -7.61 1.04
N PHE A 56 12.06 -8.59 0.29
CA PHE A 56 11.24 -9.51 -0.49
C PHE A 56 11.42 -10.92 0.06
N TYR A 57 10.29 -11.59 0.28
CA TYR A 57 10.22 -12.97 0.69
C TYR A 57 9.35 -13.74 -0.32
N GLU A 58 9.75 -14.96 -0.62
CA GLU A 58 8.97 -15.92 -1.41
C GLU A 58 9.26 -17.30 -0.82
N ALA A 59 8.20 -18.07 -0.58
CA ALA A 59 8.28 -19.43 -0.05
C ALA A 59 9.27 -20.28 -0.85
N GLY A 60 10.08 -21.07 -0.15
CA GLY A 60 11.13 -21.90 -0.75
C GLY A 60 12.31 -21.12 -1.39
N LYS A 61 12.33 -19.78 -1.34
CA LYS A 61 13.39 -18.96 -1.95
C LYS A 61 14.15 -18.11 -0.93
N LYS A 62 15.42 -17.81 -1.25
CA LYS A 62 16.25 -16.91 -0.44
C LYS A 62 15.68 -15.49 -0.46
N ARG A 63 15.60 -14.87 0.73
CA ARG A 63 15.19 -13.47 0.90
C ARG A 63 16.04 -12.54 0.04
N ARG A 64 15.40 -11.58 -0.60
CA ARG A 64 16.07 -10.54 -1.41
C ARG A 64 15.84 -9.17 -0.80
N ARG A 65 16.77 -8.25 -1.07
CA ARG A 65 16.69 -6.85 -0.64
C ARG A 65 16.84 -5.96 -1.86
N LYS A 66 16.13 -4.84 -1.89
CA LYS A 66 16.34 -3.76 -2.86
C LYS A 66 16.47 -2.44 -2.12
N PRO A 67 17.31 -1.50 -2.60
CA PRO A 67 17.39 -0.17 -2.02
C PRO A 67 16.03 0.52 -1.99
N GLN A 68 15.70 1.10 -0.83
CA GLN A 68 14.44 1.81 -0.59
C GLN A 68 14.47 3.23 -1.15
N ASN A 69 15.66 3.82 -1.30
CA ASN A 69 15.89 5.22 -1.72
C ASN A 69 15.05 5.67 -2.94
N HIS A 70 14.85 4.81 -3.94
CA HIS A 70 14.02 5.08 -5.12
C HIS A 70 12.53 5.27 -4.81
N TYR A 71 12.07 4.80 -3.66
CA TYR A 71 10.67 4.75 -3.23
C TYR A 71 10.40 5.49 -1.92
N SER A 72 11.44 5.81 -1.14
CA SER A 72 11.33 6.49 0.15
C SER A 72 10.50 7.76 0.07
N ARG A 73 10.74 8.61 -0.95
CA ARG A 73 9.97 9.86 -1.12
C ARG A 73 8.46 9.61 -1.23
N TYR A 74 8.06 8.62 -2.03
CA TYR A 74 6.67 8.24 -2.24
C TYR A 74 6.05 7.62 -0.98
N PHE A 75 6.83 6.82 -0.26
CA PHE A 75 6.39 6.19 0.98
C PHE A 75 6.14 7.22 2.09
N TYR A 76 7.00 8.22 2.23
CA TYR A 76 6.83 9.30 3.21
C TYR A 76 5.63 10.21 2.94
N THR A 77 5.15 10.25 1.69
CA THR A 77 3.97 11.01 1.28
C THR A 77 2.69 10.16 1.28
N LEU A 78 2.78 8.87 1.60
CA LEU A 78 1.62 7.99 1.56
C LEU A 78 0.80 8.15 2.85
N GLU A 79 -0.47 8.48 2.66
CA GLU A 79 -1.42 8.75 3.74
C GLU A 79 -2.41 7.61 3.89
N LYS A 80 -2.96 7.45 5.10
CA LYS A 80 -3.99 6.46 5.41
C LYS A 80 -5.19 6.50 4.46
N ASP A 81 -5.72 7.69 4.17
CA ASP A 81 -6.88 7.85 3.29
C ASP A 81 -6.57 7.46 1.85
N THR A 82 -5.33 7.69 1.40
CA THR A 82 -4.85 7.22 0.10
C THR A 82 -4.93 5.69 0.01
N LEU A 83 -4.52 4.97 1.06
CA LEU A 83 -4.61 3.51 1.09
C LEU A 83 -6.05 2.98 1.17
N ILE A 84 -6.92 3.66 1.94
CA ILE A 84 -8.34 3.30 2.06
C ILE A 84 -9.04 3.49 0.71
N SER A 85 -8.86 4.66 0.09
CA SER A 85 -9.37 4.98 -1.25
C SER A 85 -8.88 3.96 -2.28
N TYR A 86 -7.58 3.62 -2.22
CA TYR A 86 -7.02 2.57 -3.06
C TYR A 86 -7.66 1.19 -2.82
N SER A 87 -7.99 0.83 -1.58
CA SER A 87 -8.64 -0.45 -1.26
C SER A 87 -9.98 -0.57 -1.94
N ARG A 88 -10.79 0.48 -1.80
CA ARG A 88 -12.16 0.52 -2.31
C ARG A 88 -12.16 0.45 -3.84
N SER A 89 -11.31 1.26 -4.47
CA SER A 89 -11.23 1.30 -5.94
C SER A 89 -10.64 0.04 -6.58
N SER A 90 -9.80 -0.73 -5.86
CA SER A 90 -9.13 -1.91 -6.44
C SER A 90 -10.07 -2.97 -7.03
N TYR A 91 -11.31 -3.09 -6.50
CA TYR A 91 -12.31 -4.06 -6.95
C TYR A 91 -13.25 -3.52 -8.04
N ASP A 92 -13.33 -2.20 -8.21
CA ASP A 92 -14.23 -1.55 -9.17
C ASP A 92 -13.51 -1.07 -10.44
N ILE A 93 -12.23 -1.41 -10.55
CA ILE A 93 -11.39 -1.04 -11.69
C ILE A 93 -11.84 -1.77 -12.96
N SER A 94 -12.63 -1.06 -13.76
CA SER A 94 -12.64 -1.15 -15.23
C SER A 94 -11.73 -0.03 -15.73
N VAL A 95 -10.40 -0.19 -15.60
CA VAL A 95 -9.49 0.84 -16.11
C VAL A 95 -9.42 0.67 -17.62
N LYS A 96 -10.35 1.34 -18.30
CA LYS A 96 -10.28 1.55 -19.72
C LYS A 96 -9.27 2.67 -20.01
N ASP A 97 -8.47 2.53 -21.04
CA ASP A 97 -7.63 3.62 -21.54
C ASP A 97 -8.50 4.69 -22.25
N GLU A 98 -7.85 5.71 -22.82
CA GLU A 98 -8.54 6.78 -23.56
C GLU A 98 -9.35 6.27 -24.77
N LYS A 99 -9.10 5.03 -25.21
CA LYS A 99 -9.77 4.35 -26.32
C LYS A 99 -10.87 3.39 -25.86
N GLY A 100 -11.08 3.24 -24.55
CA GLY A 100 -12.09 2.33 -24.00
C GLY A 100 -11.60 0.91 -23.76
N GLU A 101 -10.30 0.63 -23.90
CA GLU A 101 -9.73 -0.73 -23.75
C GLU A 101 -9.22 -1.01 -22.35
N ASN A 102 -9.45 -2.22 -21.84
CA ASN A 102 -8.97 -2.60 -20.51
C ASN A 102 -7.43 -2.56 -20.43
N LYS A 103 -6.91 -1.73 -19.52
CA LYS A 103 -5.47 -1.53 -19.26
C LYS A 103 -4.91 -2.51 -18.23
N TYR A 104 -5.74 -2.96 -17.30
CA TYR A 104 -5.33 -3.86 -16.23
C TYR A 104 -6.23 -5.10 -16.13
N GLY A 105 -5.62 -6.26 -15.91
CA GLY A 105 -6.27 -7.50 -15.49
C GLY A 105 -6.20 -7.69 -13.98
N ARG A 106 -6.96 -8.65 -13.47
CA ARG A 106 -7.05 -9.02 -12.03
C ARG A 106 -6.51 -10.43 -11.83
N LEU A 107 -5.82 -10.68 -10.71
CA LEU A 107 -5.49 -12.06 -10.34
C LEU A 107 -6.64 -12.70 -9.56
N PRO A 108 -6.73 -14.04 -9.55
CA PRO A 108 -7.82 -14.75 -8.89
C PRO A 108 -7.77 -14.69 -7.35
N LEU A 109 -6.63 -14.34 -6.75
CA LEU A 109 -6.46 -14.32 -5.30
C LEU A 109 -6.14 -12.91 -4.81
N ASP A 110 -6.90 -12.46 -3.82
CA ASP A 110 -6.62 -11.23 -3.10
C ASP A 110 -5.34 -11.37 -2.26
N TYR A 111 -4.74 -10.23 -1.92
CA TYR A 111 -3.64 -10.19 -0.95
C TYR A 111 -4.02 -9.34 0.25
N MET A 112 -3.40 -9.68 1.38
CA MET A 112 -3.51 -8.93 2.62
C MET A 112 -2.41 -7.87 2.66
N LEU A 113 -2.81 -6.62 2.88
CA LEU A 113 -1.90 -5.52 3.11
C LEU A 113 -1.96 -5.13 4.58
N HIS A 114 -0.91 -5.47 5.32
CA HIS A 114 -0.74 -5.03 6.70
C HIS A 114 0.01 -3.69 6.72
N VAL A 115 -0.50 -2.74 7.49
CA VAL A 115 -0.01 -1.37 7.53
C VAL A 115 0.07 -0.90 8.98
N GLU A 116 1.23 -0.36 9.34
CA GLU A 116 1.45 0.36 10.59
C GLU A 116 1.47 1.86 10.29
N PHE A 117 0.78 2.62 11.13
CA PHE A 117 0.72 4.07 11.05
C PHE A 117 1.63 4.73 12.08
N ALA A 118 1.92 6.02 11.88
CA ALA A 118 2.81 6.79 12.76
C ALA A 118 2.32 6.95 14.21
N ASP A 119 1.03 6.77 14.46
CA ASP A 119 0.44 6.74 15.80
C ASP A 119 0.52 5.36 16.48
N GLY A 120 1.14 4.37 15.81
CA GLY A 120 1.26 3.00 16.29
C GLY A 120 0.03 2.12 16.05
N THR A 121 -1.00 2.63 15.38
CA THR A 121 -2.16 1.80 15.00
C THR A 121 -1.83 0.93 13.80
N ASN A 122 -2.46 -0.25 13.75
CA ASN A 122 -2.23 -1.24 12.70
C ASN A 122 -3.55 -1.56 12.00
N ARG A 123 -3.54 -1.69 10.67
CA ARG A 123 -4.69 -2.17 9.92
C ARG A 123 -4.32 -3.14 8.83
N ASN A 124 -5.26 -4.05 8.57
CA ASN A 124 -5.21 -5.01 7.49
C ASN A 124 -6.20 -4.58 6.42
N PHE A 125 -5.76 -4.56 5.16
CA PHE A 125 -6.60 -4.27 4.01
C PHE A 125 -6.57 -5.46 3.05
N LEU A 126 -7.74 -5.97 2.68
CA LEU A 126 -7.84 -6.90 1.57
C LEU A 126 -7.75 -6.11 0.25
N LYS A 127 -6.96 -6.61 -0.70
CA LYS A 127 -6.68 -5.94 -1.96
C LYS A 127 -6.78 -6.92 -3.12
N CYS A 128 -7.43 -6.48 -4.19
CA CYS A 128 -7.38 -7.15 -5.48
C CYS A 128 -6.07 -6.76 -6.20
N PRO A 129 -5.16 -7.70 -6.49
CA PRO A 129 -3.95 -7.41 -7.27
C PRO A 129 -4.24 -7.22 -8.74
N LEU A 130 -3.59 -6.20 -9.30
CA LEU A 130 -3.76 -5.78 -10.69
C LEU A 130 -2.45 -5.94 -11.47
N TYR A 131 -2.56 -6.25 -12.76
CA TYR A 131 -1.42 -6.31 -13.67
C TYR A 131 -1.75 -5.63 -15.01
N PRO A 132 -0.80 -4.94 -15.66
CA PRO A 132 -1.02 -4.39 -16.99
C PRO A 132 -1.29 -5.50 -18.00
N ILE A 133 -2.37 -5.40 -18.80
CA ILE A 133 -2.75 -6.45 -19.77
C ILE A 133 -1.67 -6.66 -20.85
N GLY A 134 -0.92 -5.61 -21.18
CA GLY A 134 0.23 -5.67 -22.11
C GLY A 134 1.45 -6.42 -21.56
N ASN A 135 1.45 -6.83 -20.29
CA ASN A 135 2.55 -7.57 -19.67
C ASN A 135 2.06 -8.87 -19.05
N LYS A 136 1.84 -9.87 -19.90
CA LYS A 136 1.35 -11.21 -19.52
C LYS A 136 2.38 -12.05 -18.74
N ASN A 137 3.65 -11.62 -18.69
CA ASN A 137 4.75 -12.38 -18.07
C ASN A 137 5.00 -11.99 -16.60
N LEU A 138 4.15 -11.15 -16.01
CA LEU A 138 4.28 -10.79 -14.59
C LEU A 138 3.79 -11.95 -13.71
N HIS A 139 4.74 -12.72 -13.19
CA HIS A 139 4.48 -13.80 -12.24
C HIS A 139 5.20 -13.57 -10.91
N GLY A 140 4.60 -14.12 -9.84
CA GLY A 140 5.18 -14.10 -8.50
C GLY A 140 5.65 -12.70 -8.08
N ARG A 141 6.91 -12.59 -7.64
CA ARG A 141 7.49 -11.35 -7.10
C ARG A 141 7.27 -10.08 -7.94
N ASP A 142 7.40 -10.16 -9.26
CA ASP A 142 7.44 -8.96 -10.11
C ASP A 142 6.05 -8.30 -10.24
N LEU A 143 5.00 -9.09 -10.08
CA LEU A 143 3.61 -8.67 -9.98
C LEU A 143 3.32 -7.93 -8.68
N TYR A 144 3.82 -8.42 -7.54
CA TYR A 144 3.66 -7.71 -6.26
C TYR A 144 4.48 -6.43 -6.24
N TRP A 145 5.66 -6.44 -6.86
CA TRP A 145 6.44 -5.23 -7.04
C TRP A 145 5.70 -4.18 -7.87
N ASN A 146 5.00 -4.60 -8.93
CA ASN A 146 4.14 -3.72 -9.70
C ASN A 146 3.01 -3.12 -8.86
N ASN A 147 2.31 -3.93 -8.06
CA ASN A 147 1.24 -3.44 -7.18
C ASN A 147 1.75 -2.46 -6.12
N LEU A 148 2.88 -2.75 -5.47
CA LEU A 148 3.54 -1.82 -4.57
C LEU A 148 3.89 -0.50 -5.28
N ARG A 149 4.42 -0.56 -6.50
CA ARG A 149 4.71 0.65 -7.30
C ARG A 149 3.45 1.47 -7.57
N MET A 150 2.34 0.81 -7.92
CA MET A 150 1.08 1.50 -8.21
C MET A 150 0.54 2.24 -6.97
N ILE A 151 0.65 1.63 -5.79
CA ILE A 151 0.29 2.26 -4.50
C ILE A 151 1.20 3.44 -4.21
N LEU A 152 2.51 3.22 -4.21
CA LEU A 152 3.48 4.24 -3.82
C LEU A 152 3.42 5.46 -4.73
N LYS A 153 3.37 5.24 -6.04
CA LYS A 153 3.35 6.33 -7.02
C LYS A 153 1.95 6.91 -7.25
N TYR A 154 0.94 6.41 -6.54
CA TYR A 154 -0.47 6.77 -6.72
C TYR A 154 -0.88 6.79 -8.21
N CYS A 155 -0.42 5.79 -8.98
CA CYS A 155 -0.62 5.76 -10.43
C CYS A 155 -2.01 5.27 -10.85
N PHE A 156 -3.00 5.35 -9.96
CA PHE A 156 -4.38 5.04 -10.33
C PHE A 156 -4.99 6.23 -11.09
N PRO A 157 -5.73 5.96 -12.18
CA PRO A 157 -6.58 7.01 -12.75
C PRO A 157 -7.53 7.48 -11.65
N ARG A 158 -7.60 8.78 -11.42
CA ARG A 158 -8.66 9.35 -10.61
C ARG A 158 -9.98 8.93 -11.25
N THR A 159 -10.82 8.19 -10.53
CA THR A 159 -12.23 8.12 -10.86
C THR A 159 -12.73 9.56 -10.84
N LYS A 160 -13.04 10.09 -12.02
CA LYS A 160 -13.71 11.38 -12.17
C LYS A 160 -15.06 11.34 -11.48
#